data_AF-A0A5K1EDI7-F1
#
_entry.id   AF-A0A5K1EDI7-F1
#
_cell.length_a   1.000
_cell.length_b   1.000
_cell.length_c   1.000
_cell.angle_alpha   90.00
_cell.angle_beta   90.00
_cell.angle_gamma   90.00
#
_symmetry.space_group_name_H-M   'P 1'
#
loop_
_entity.id
_entity.type
_entity.pdbx_description
1 polymer ?
#
loop_
_entity_poly.entity_id
_entity_poly.type
_entity_poly.pdbx_seq_one_letter_code
_entity_poly.pdbx_strand_id
1 'polypeptide(L)'
;WMGNIRDWCISRQLWWGHRIPAWYVTVGGDSSDGFGVYNDHWVVGRDEGEALEMARGLFPGKKFQITQDQDVLDTWFSSGLFPFSVMGWPDDTLDFRTFYPTSVLETGHDILFFWVARMVMLGMRLTGEVPFKQ
;
A
#
# COMPACT_ATOMS: atom_id res chain seq x y z
N TRP A 1 17.64 -3.60 -15.00
CA TRP A 1 16.29 -3.15 -14.62
C TRP A 1 16.33 -2.24 -13.40
N MET A 2 16.86 -2.70 -12.24
CA MET A 2 16.92 -1.88 -11.01
C MET A 2 17.71 -0.56 -11.14
N GLY A 3 18.75 -0.49 -12.00
CA GLY A 3 19.57 0.73 -12.17
C GLY A 3 18.90 1.92 -12.87
N ASN A 4 17.67 1.78 -13.37
CA ASN A 4 16.88 2.86 -13.96
C ASN A 4 15.39 2.69 -13.62
N ILE A 5 15.10 2.33 -12.37
CA ILE A 5 13.74 2.16 -11.90
C ILE A 5 13.02 3.51 -11.82
N ARG A 6 11.74 3.53 -12.18
CA ARG A 6 10.85 4.70 -12.07
C ARG A 6 9.76 4.42 -11.05
N ASP A 7 9.09 5.50 -10.63
CA ASP A 7 7.95 5.41 -9.73
C ASP A 7 6.90 4.43 -10.26
N TRP A 8 6.44 3.58 -9.35
CA TRP A 8 5.44 2.57 -9.64
C TRP A 8 4.07 3.12 -9.28
N CYS A 9 3.24 3.38 -10.28
CA CYS A 9 1.83 3.63 -10.05
C CYS A 9 1.17 2.35 -9.54
N ILE A 10 0.81 2.32 -8.26
CA ILE A 10 0.18 1.17 -7.59
C ILE A 10 -1.36 1.19 -7.67
N SER A 11 -1.96 2.30 -8.08
CA SER A 11 -3.42 2.46 -8.19
C SER A 11 -3.97 1.81 -9.45
N ARG A 12 -5.11 1.13 -9.36
CA ARG A 12 -5.77 0.46 -10.48
C ARG A 12 -7.28 0.70 -10.45
N GLN A 13 -7.84 1.14 -11.58
CA GLN A 13 -9.28 1.25 -11.81
C GLN A 13 -9.88 -0.12 -12.15
N LEU A 14 -9.82 -1.05 -11.20
CA LEU A 14 -10.33 -2.41 -11.33
C LEU A 14 -11.32 -2.71 -10.20
N TRP A 15 -12.19 -3.68 -10.41
CA TRP A 15 -13.17 -4.09 -9.40
C TRP A 15 -12.64 -5.14 -8.42
N TRP A 16 -11.55 -5.83 -8.78
CA TRP A 16 -10.96 -6.89 -7.97
C TRP A 16 -9.57 -6.50 -7.50
N GLY A 17 -9.39 -6.47 -6.19
CA GLY A 17 -8.13 -6.17 -5.52
C GLY A 17 -8.36 -5.63 -4.12
N HIS A 18 -7.28 -5.36 -3.41
CA HIS A 18 -7.35 -4.72 -2.10
C HIS A 18 -7.67 -3.24 -2.31
N ARG A 19 -8.79 -2.75 -1.78
CA ARG A 19 -9.12 -1.32 -1.82
C ARG A 19 -8.05 -0.51 -1.12
N ILE A 20 -7.65 0.60 -1.73
CA ILE A 20 -6.64 1.48 -1.16
C ILE A 20 -7.21 2.10 0.13
N PRO A 21 -6.48 2.09 1.26
CA PRO A 21 -6.92 2.69 2.52
C PRO A 21 -6.76 4.23 2.49
N ALA A 22 -7.06 4.85 1.36
CA ALA A 22 -7.02 6.29 1.15
C ALA A 22 -8.45 6.82 1.06
N TRP A 23 -8.68 7.97 1.67
CA TRP A 23 -9.99 8.61 1.78
C TRP A 23 -9.85 10.06 1.36
N TYR A 24 -10.76 10.51 0.51
CA TYR A 24 -10.86 11.89 0.10
C TYR A 24 -11.84 12.62 1.00
N VAL A 25 -11.45 13.78 1.50
CA VAL A 25 -12.27 14.65 2.33
C VAL A 25 -12.91 15.71 1.44
N THR A 26 -14.23 15.83 1.45
CA THR A 26 -14.97 16.92 0.78
C THR A 26 -15.38 17.94 1.85
N VAL A 27 -14.82 19.14 1.79
CA VAL A 27 -15.00 20.15 2.84
C VAL A 27 -16.03 21.19 2.42
N GLY A 28 -16.96 21.50 3.33
CA GLY A 28 -17.96 22.55 3.12
C GLY A 28 -17.28 23.92 3.02
N GLY A 29 -17.39 24.55 1.85
CA GLY A 29 -16.78 25.85 1.54
C GLY A 29 -15.68 25.78 0.48
N ASP A 30 -15.34 24.60 -0.01
CA ASP A 30 -14.45 24.45 -1.17
C ASP A 30 -15.11 24.98 -2.44
N SER A 31 -14.29 25.41 -3.41
CA SER A 31 -14.77 25.95 -4.68
C SER A 31 -15.40 24.89 -5.61
N SER A 32 -15.19 23.62 -5.31
CA SER A 32 -15.65 22.46 -6.08
C SER A 32 -15.76 21.26 -5.16
N ASP A 33 -16.87 20.53 -5.28
CA ASP A 33 -17.11 19.28 -4.54
C ASP A 33 -16.59 18.04 -5.29
N GLY A 34 -15.78 18.24 -6.33
CA GLY A 34 -15.23 17.15 -7.14
C GLY A 34 -14.26 16.26 -6.36
N PHE A 35 -14.38 14.95 -6.58
CA PHE A 35 -13.48 13.95 -5.99
C PHE A 35 -12.08 14.07 -6.59
N GLY A 36 -11.04 14.11 -5.73
CA GLY A 36 -9.64 14.18 -6.16
C GLY A 36 -9.22 15.52 -6.80
N VAL A 37 -10.03 16.58 -6.67
CA VAL A 37 -9.69 17.91 -7.21
C VAL A 37 -8.52 18.54 -6.45
N TYR A 38 -8.46 18.32 -5.14
CA TYR A 38 -7.43 18.89 -4.28
C TYR A 38 -6.48 17.80 -3.77
N ASN A 39 -5.17 18.04 -3.91
CA ASN A 39 -4.15 17.07 -3.50
C ASN A 39 -3.96 16.99 -1.98
N ASP A 40 -4.37 18.01 -1.23
CA ASP A 40 -4.24 18.13 0.23
C ASP A 40 -5.47 17.63 1.00
N HIS A 41 -6.46 17.07 0.30
CA HIS A 41 -7.70 16.55 0.89
C HIS A 41 -7.69 15.03 1.10
N TRP A 42 -6.54 14.38 0.87
CA TRP A 42 -6.37 12.94 1.05
C TRP A 42 -5.90 12.60 2.45
N VAL A 43 -6.55 11.62 3.07
CA VAL A 43 -6.14 11.00 4.34
C VAL A 43 -5.99 9.50 4.18
N VAL A 44 -5.15 8.88 5.01
CA VAL A 44 -4.93 7.43 5.01
C VAL A 44 -5.43 6.85 6.32
N GLY A 45 -6.28 5.84 6.25
CA GLY A 45 -6.85 5.16 7.41
C GLY A 45 -7.29 3.74 7.05
N ARG A 46 -6.99 2.79 7.93
CA ARG A 46 -7.33 1.36 7.73
C ARG A 46 -8.83 1.13 7.65
N ASP A 47 -9.58 1.97 8.35
CA ASP A 47 -11.03 2.02 8.35
C ASP A 47 -11.53 3.47 8.32
N GLU A 48 -12.85 3.62 8.27
CA GLU A 48 -13.51 4.92 8.25
C GLU A 48 -13.26 5.72 9.53
N GLY A 49 -13.09 5.06 10.68
CA GLY A 49 -12.85 5.70 11.97
C GLY A 49 -11.49 6.40 12.01
N GLU A 50 -10.42 5.69 11.67
CA GLU A 50 -9.06 6.26 11.56
C GLU A 50 -9.02 7.42 10.54
N ALA A 51 -9.71 7.26 9.40
CA ALA A 51 -9.80 8.29 8.37
C ALA A 51 -10.53 9.55 8.87
N LEU A 52 -11.62 9.40 9.63
CA LEU A 52 -12.34 10.51 10.25
C LEU A 52 -11.47 11.25 11.26
N GLU A 53 -10.70 10.55 12.08
CA GLU A 53 -9.80 11.17 13.06
C GLU A 53 -8.71 12.00 12.36
N MET A 54 -8.08 11.45 11.32
CA MET A 54 -7.11 12.16 10.48
C MET A 54 -7.73 13.40 9.81
N ALA A 55 -8.93 13.26 9.24
CA ALA A 55 -9.64 14.36 8.59
C ALA A 55 -10.00 15.49 9.57
N ARG A 56 -10.40 15.16 10.82
CA ARG A 56 -10.63 16.17 11.87
C ARG A 56 -9.38 16.96 12.21
N GLY A 57 -8.21 16.32 12.18
CA GLY A 57 -6.92 16.97 12.39
C GLY A 57 -6.55 17.94 11.27
N LEU A 58 -6.83 17.58 10.03
CA LEU A 58 -6.54 18.42 8.84
C LEU A 58 -7.52 19.59 8.68
N PHE A 59 -8.80 19.39 9.00
CA PHE A 59 -9.86 20.39 8.81
C PHE A 59 -10.59 20.72 10.13
N PRO A 60 -9.90 21.32 11.11
CA PRO A 60 -10.48 21.59 12.42
C PRO A 60 -11.63 22.59 12.32
N GLY A 61 -12.77 22.27 12.93
CA GLY A 61 -13.94 23.15 12.99
C GLY A 61 -14.71 23.30 11.67
N LYS A 62 -14.29 22.62 10.59
CA LYS A 62 -15.03 22.60 9.33
C LYS A 62 -16.01 21.43 9.28
N LYS A 63 -17.10 21.59 8.54
CA LYS A 63 -17.99 20.48 8.17
C LYS A 63 -17.40 19.80 6.93
N PHE A 64 -17.30 18.48 6.96
CA PHE A 64 -16.78 17.71 5.83
C PHE A 64 -17.45 16.35 5.75
N GLN A 65 -17.30 15.71 4.60
CA GLN A 65 -17.63 14.30 4.36
C GLN A 65 -16.38 13.57 3.90
N ILE A 66 -16.30 12.26 4.10
CA ILE A 66 -15.19 11.46 3.58
C ILE A 66 -15.70 10.39 2.63
N THR A 67 -14.90 10.04 1.64
CA THR A 67 -15.20 8.97 0.68
C THR A 67 -13.93 8.19 0.39
N GLN A 68 -13.95 6.88 0.61
CA GLN A 68 -12.80 6.03 0.33
C GLN A 68 -12.55 5.92 -1.18
N ASP A 69 -11.28 5.91 -1.59
CA ASP A 69 -10.85 5.72 -2.97
C ASP A 69 -11.42 4.43 -3.58
N GLN A 70 -11.98 4.55 -4.77
CA GLN A 70 -12.59 3.43 -5.48
C GLN A 70 -11.54 2.51 -6.12
N ASP A 71 -10.31 3.01 -6.29
CA ASP A 71 -9.23 2.21 -6.84
C ASP A 71 -8.79 1.07 -5.91
N VAL A 72 -8.21 0.05 -6.53
CA VAL A 72 -7.58 -1.08 -5.85
C VAL A 72 -6.07 -1.07 -6.07
N LEU A 73 -5.34 -1.71 -5.16
CA LEU A 73 -3.90 -1.93 -5.29
C LEU A 73 -3.60 -2.91 -6.40
N ASP A 74 -2.53 -2.62 -7.16
CA ASP A 74 -1.91 -3.53 -8.11
C ASP A 74 -1.65 -4.92 -7.48
N THR A 75 -1.98 -6.00 -8.19
CA THR A 75 -1.76 -7.37 -7.73
C THR A 75 -0.29 -7.65 -7.41
N TRP A 76 0.65 -6.98 -8.09
CA TRP A 76 2.07 -7.10 -7.77
C TRP A 76 2.44 -6.46 -6.43
N PHE A 77 1.62 -5.52 -5.92
CA PHE A 77 1.82 -4.92 -4.60
C PHE A 77 1.59 -5.95 -3.50
N SER A 78 0.43 -6.61 -3.48
CA SER A 78 0.16 -7.65 -2.47
C SER A 78 1.05 -8.88 -2.67
N SER A 79 1.24 -9.32 -3.92
CA SER A 79 2.12 -10.46 -4.21
C SER A 79 3.58 -10.23 -3.81
N GLY A 80 4.05 -8.98 -3.84
CA GLY A 80 5.39 -8.62 -3.40
C GLY A 80 5.59 -8.68 -1.88
N LEU A 81 4.52 -8.65 -1.09
CA LEU A 81 4.57 -8.81 0.37
C LEU A 81 4.63 -10.29 0.81
N PHE A 82 4.39 -11.21 -0.12
CA PHE A 82 4.26 -12.65 0.13
C PHE A 82 5.37 -13.24 1.02
N PRO A 83 6.67 -12.90 0.85
CA PRO A 83 7.74 -13.52 1.63
C PRO A 83 7.67 -13.27 3.14
N PHE A 84 6.84 -12.35 3.63
CA PHE A 84 6.74 -12.05 5.06
C PHE A 84 5.30 -11.96 5.54
N SER A 85 4.35 -11.56 4.68
CA SER A 85 2.92 -11.51 5.05
C SER A 85 2.36 -12.87 5.44
N VAL A 86 2.86 -13.96 4.83
CA VAL A 86 2.42 -15.33 5.16
C VAL A 86 2.92 -15.82 6.52
N MET A 87 3.91 -15.13 7.10
CA MET A 87 4.49 -15.44 8.40
C MET A 87 3.94 -14.55 9.51
N GLY A 88 2.89 -13.77 9.24
CA GLY A 88 2.22 -12.93 10.23
C GLY A 88 2.75 -11.50 10.32
N TRP A 89 3.68 -11.08 9.45
CA TRP A 89 3.99 -9.66 9.29
C TRP A 89 2.71 -8.90 8.88
N PRO A 90 2.41 -7.71 9.44
CA PRO A 90 3.31 -6.81 10.17
C PRO A 90 3.49 -7.08 11.67
N ASP A 91 2.83 -8.09 12.23
CA ASP A 91 3.00 -8.45 13.63
C ASP A 91 4.30 -9.22 13.84
N ASP A 92 4.88 -9.06 15.04
CA ASP A 92 6.15 -9.68 15.40
C ASP A 92 5.94 -11.10 15.94
N THR A 93 5.58 -12.00 15.03
CA THR A 93 5.25 -13.40 15.34
C THR A 93 6.51 -14.27 15.45
N LEU A 94 6.36 -15.44 16.10
CA LEU A 94 7.43 -16.44 16.16
C LEU A 94 7.85 -16.92 14.77
N ASP A 95 6.88 -17.15 13.88
CA ASP A 95 7.15 -17.62 12.52
C ASP A 95 7.94 -16.59 11.72
N PHE A 96 7.57 -15.31 11.81
CA PHE A 96 8.29 -14.24 11.13
C PHE A 96 9.76 -14.19 11.58
N ARG A 97 10.02 -14.21 12.89
CA ARG A 97 11.40 -14.21 13.41
C ARG A 97 12.21 -15.47 13.07
N THR A 98 11.55 -16.61 12.91
CA THR A 98 12.22 -17.91 12.73
C THR A 98 12.52 -18.20 11.26
N PHE A 99 11.60 -17.84 10.36
CA PHE A 99 11.61 -18.29 8.98
C PHE A 99 11.85 -17.15 7.96
N TYR A 100 11.81 -15.89 8.38
CA TYR A 100 12.23 -14.75 7.56
C TYR A 100 13.66 -14.31 7.93
N PRO A 101 14.54 -14.08 6.94
CA PRO A 101 14.38 -14.29 5.50
C PRO A 101 14.41 -15.76 5.10
N THR A 102 13.77 -16.08 3.98
CA THR A 102 13.74 -17.46 3.47
C THR A 102 15.07 -17.88 2.84
N SER A 103 15.26 -19.18 2.63
CA SER A 103 16.51 -19.68 2.04
C SER A 103 16.51 -19.53 0.51
N VAL A 104 15.56 -20.15 -0.19
CA VAL A 104 15.54 -20.22 -1.66
C VAL A 104 14.20 -19.72 -2.20
N LEU A 105 14.21 -18.91 -3.26
CA LEU A 105 13.03 -18.61 -4.08
C LEU A 105 13.10 -19.34 -5.42
N GLU A 106 12.21 -20.31 -5.64
CA GLU A 106 12.07 -21.00 -6.92
C GLU A 106 10.96 -20.34 -7.76
N THR A 107 11.30 -19.86 -8.97
CA THR A 107 10.33 -19.25 -9.89
C THR A 107 10.83 -19.19 -11.34
N GLY A 108 9.93 -18.89 -12.27
CA GLY A 108 10.23 -18.68 -13.68
C GLY A 108 10.86 -17.30 -13.95
N HIS A 109 11.70 -17.20 -14.98
CA HIS A 109 12.38 -15.96 -15.34
C HIS A 109 11.43 -14.87 -15.88
N ASP A 110 10.23 -15.25 -16.29
CA ASP A 110 9.19 -14.40 -16.87
C ASP A 110 8.64 -13.36 -15.88
N ILE A 111 8.63 -13.68 -14.57
CA ILE A 111 8.14 -12.78 -13.51
C ILE A 111 9.25 -12.20 -12.63
N LEU A 112 10.50 -12.30 -13.06
CA LEU A 112 11.66 -11.82 -12.30
C LEU A 112 11.59 -10.31 -12.01
N PHE A 113 11.10 -9.50 -12.96
CA PHE A 113 10.96 -8.05 -12.75
C PHE A 113 9.61 -7.63 -12.16
N PHE A 114 8.55 -8.39 -12.41
CA PHE A 114 7.21 -8.08 -11.91
C PHE A 114 7.03 -8.51 -10.46
N TRP A 115 7.64 -9.63 -10.06
CA TRP A 115 7.43 -10.24 -8.75
C TRP A 115 8.69 -10.25 -7.89
N VAL A 116 9.76 -10.92 -8.35
CA VAL A 116 10.99 -11.10 -7.57
C VAL A 116 11.60 -9.76 -7.18
N ALA A 117 11.74 -8.84 -8.14
CA ALA A 117 12.25 -7.50 -7.88
C ALA A 117 11.36 -6.69 -6.91
N ARG A 118 10.04 -6.90 -6.93
CA ARG A 118 9.10 -6.23 -6.00
C ARG A 118 9.19 -6.81 -4.60
N MET A 119 9.37 -8.12 -4.45
CA MET A 119 9.68 -8.72 -3.15
C MET A 119 10.95 -8.14 -2.55
N VAL A 120 12.03 -8.04 -3.33
CA VAL A 120 13.29 -7.48 -2.85
C VAL A 120 13.11 -6.02 -2.43
N MET A 121 12.48 -5.21 -3.28
CA MET A 121 12.19 -3.81 -2.97
C MET A 121 11.38 -3.65 -1.67
N LEU A 122 10.29 -4.40 -1.54
CA LEU A 122 9.38 -4.28 -0.40
C LEU A 122 9.99 -4.87 0.87
N GLY A 123 10.67 -6.01 0.80
CA GLY A 123 11.42 -6.58 1.92
C GLY A 123 12.44 -5.58 2.45
N MET A 124 13.33 -5.08 1.59
CA MET A 124 14.33 -4.08 2.02
C MET A 124 13.69 -2.82 2.59
N ARG A 125 12.54 -2.37 2.07
CA ARG A 125 11.87 -1.16 2.54
C ARG A 125 11.11 -1.34 3.86
N LEU A 126 10.52 -2.50 4.09
CA LEU A 126 9.57 -2.76 5.18
C LEU A 126 10.17 -3.58 6.33
N THR A 127 11.12 -4.47 6.04
CA THR A 127 11.78 -5.34 7.02
C THR A 127 13.26 -5.01 7.17
N GLY A 128 13.87 -4.33 6.18
CA GLY A 128 15.30 -4.01 6.17
C GLY A 128 16.18 -5.13 5.61
N GLU A 129 15.60 -6.27 5.23
CA GLU A 129 16.33 -7.45 4.79
C GLU A 129 15.92 -7.88 3.37
N VAL A 130 16.85 -8.56 2.67
CA VAL A 130 16.52 -9.21 1.39
C VAL A 130 15.70 -10.47 1.72
N PRO A 131 14.52 -10.67 1.10
CA PRO A 131 13.56 -11.69 1.53
C PRO A 131 14.00 -13.15 1.34
N PHE A 132 15.02 -13.42 0.53
CA PHE A 132 15.57 -14.75 0.25
C PHE A 132 17.09 -14.68 0.01
N LYS A 133 17.81 -15.76 0.29
CA LYS A 133 19.28 -15.85 0.17
C LYS A 133 19.75 -16.36 -1.19
N GLN A 134 18.94 -17.20 -1.85
CA GLN A 134 19.21 -17.79 -3.16
C GLN A 134 18.02 -17.64 -4.10
#